data_AF-A0A1G6PLL0-F1
#
_entry.id   AF-A0A1G6PLL0-F1
#
_cell.length_a   1.000
_cell.length_b   1.000
_cell.length_c   1.000
_cell.angle_alpha   90.00
_cell.angle_beta   90.00
_cell.angle_gamma   90.00
#
_symmetry.space_group_name_H-M   'P 1'
#
loop_
_entity.id
_entity.type
_entity.pdbx_description
1 polymer ?
#
loop_
_entity_poly.entity_id
_entity_poly.type
_entity_poly.pdbx_seq_one_letter_code
_entity_poly.pdbx_strand_id
1 'polypeptide(L)'
;MSARAQEKNFQTKNVLTADHAASFLALTTGRSEAFVMDDILLASLIAGSRNPADWRIIDDSLRTEPYGLIIRKGDPEFKALVDKTLVAMMKNGEFQELYAKWFTRPIPPKNVNLNFPMTAPLKDAIANPNDKGV
;
A
#
# COMPACT_ATOMS: atom_id res chain seq x y z
N MET A 1 4.99 -15.71 -5.71
CA MET A 1 4.15 -16.83 -5.27
C MET A 1 4.65 -18.21 -5.71
N SER A 2 5.27 -18.36 -6.89
CA SER A 2 5.70 -19.68 -7.40
C SER A 2 6.68 -20.44 -6.49
N ALA A 3 7.66 -19.76 -5.87
CA ALA A 3 8.67 -20.42 -5.04
C ALA A 3 8.11 -21.00 -3.72
N ARG A 4 7.35 -20.22 -2.93
CA ARG A 4 6.73 -20.71 -1.69
C ARG A 4 5.61 -21.73 -1.92
N ALA A 5 4.87 -21.61 -3.02
CA ALA A 5 3.84 -22.60 -3.38
C ALA A 5 4.45 -23.97 -3.70
N GLN A 6 5.62 -23.99 -4.37
CA GLN A 6 6.38 -25.21 -4.64
C GLN A 6 6.89 -25.88 -3.36
N GLU A 7 7.39 -25.12 -2.37
CA GLU A 7 7.84 -25.68 -1.08
C GLU A 7 6.72 -26.39 -0.30
N LYS A 8 5.47 -26.00 -0.53
CA LYS A 8 4.29 -26.53 0.17
C LYS A 8 3.39 -27.42 -0.70
N ASN A 9 3.80 -27.73 -1.94
CA ASN A 9 3.02 -28.51 -2.91
C ASN A 9 1.60 -27.98 -3.18
N PHE A 10 1.37 -26.67 -3.05
CA PHE A 10 0.09 -26.06 -3.43
C PHE A 10 0.09 -25.74 -4.92
N GLN A 11 -0.92 -26.22 -5.65
CA GLN A 11 -1.15 -25.82 -7.03
C GLN A 11 -1.79 -24.42 -7.04
N THR A 12 -1.12 -23.46 -7.68
CA THR A 12 -1.65 -22.09 -7.83
C THR A 12 -1.90 -21.78 -9.30
N LYS A 13 -3.03 -21.15 -9.59
CA LYS A 13 -3.32 -20.56 -10.90
C LYS A 13 -3.50 -19.05 -10.75
N ASN A 14 -2.73 -18.28 -11.51
CA ASN A 14 -2.86 -16.82 -11.50
C ASN A 14 -4.10 -16.40 -12.28
N VAL A 15 -4.82 -15.41 -11.74
CA VAL A 15 -5.92 -14.73 -12.41
C VAL A 15 -5.44 -13.30 -12.71
N LEU A 16 -5.39 -12.92 -13.98
CA LEU A 16 -4.99 -11.58 -14.40
C LEU A 16 -6.24 -10.71 -14.58
N THR A 17 -6.21 -9.51 -14.00
CA THR A 17 -7.27 -8.50 -14.13
C THR A 17 -6.66 -7.14 -14.48
N ALA A 18 -7.51 -6.20 -14.90
CA ALA A 18 -7.05 -4.89 -15.37
C ALA A 18 -6.51 -3.98 -14.25
N ASP A 19 -7.12 -4.04 -13.06
CA ASP A 19 -6.76 -3.19 -11.92
C ASP A 19 -7.11 -3.88 -10.57
N HIS A 20 -6.86 -3.16 -9.46
CA HIS A 20 -7.10 -3.65 -8.11
C HIS A 20 -8.59 -3.86 -7.80
N ALA A 21 -9.49 -3.04 -8.34
CA ALA A 21 -10.92 -3.17 -8.13
C ALA A 21 -11.45 -4.43 -8.82
N ALA A 22 -10.99 -4.71 -10.04
CA ALA A 22 -11.28 -5.93 -10.77
C ALA A 22 -10.69 -7.18 -10.09
N SER A 23 -9.49 -7.08 -9.50
CA SER A 23 -8.91 -8.16 -8.68
C SER A 23 -9.75 -8.46 -7.44
N PHE A 24 -10.17 -7.41 -6.71
CA PHE A 24 -11.04 -7.58 -5.55
C PHE A 24 -12.43 -8.10 -5.93
N LEU A 25 -12.95 -7.71 -7.09
CA LEU A 25 -14.17 -8.30 -7.64
C LEU A 25 -13.97 -9.80 -7.96
N ALA A 26 -12.82 -10.19 -8.51
CA ALA A 26 -12.52 -11.61 -8.75
C ALA A 26 -12.56 -12.42 -7.44
N LEU A 27 -11.96 -11.89 -6.36
CA LEU A 27 -12.02 -12.49 -5.02
C LEU A 27 -13.48 -12.58 -4.51
N THR A 28 -14.20 -11.46 -4.49
CA THR A 28 -15.55 -11.39 -3.91
C THR A 28 -16.61 -12.18 -4.69
N THR A 29 -16.36 -12.47 -5.96
CA THR A 29 -17.20 -13.33 -6.82
C THR A 29 -16.78 -14.80 -6.83
N GLY A 30 -15.75 -15.18 -6.07
CA GLY A 30 -15.25 -16.56 -6.02
C GLY A 30 -14.46 -17.00 -7.25
N ARG A 31 -14.02 -16.06 -8.10
CA ARG A 31 -13.13 -16.36 -9.23
C ARG A 31 -11.67 -16.53 -8.81
N SER A 32 -11.30 -16.06 -7.62
CA SER A 32 -10.03 -16.37 -6.95
C SER A 32 -10.25 -16.62 -5.46
N GLU A 33 -9.39 -17.45 -4.86
CA GLU A 33 -9.43 -17.77 -3.42
C GLU A 33 -8.64 -16.76 -2.57
N ALA A 34 -7.72 -16.03 -3.19
CA ALA A 34 -6.91 -14.99 -2.55
C ALA A 34 -6.64 -13.84 -3.52
N PHE A 35 -6.34 -12.67 -2.97
CA PHE A 35 -5.83 -11.51 -3.70
C PHE A 35 -4.54 -11.05 -3.03
N VAL A 36 -3.42 -11.13 -3.76
CA VAL A 36 -2.10 -10.72 -3.26
C VAL A 36 -1.77 -9.35 -3.83
N MET A 37 -1.63 -8.39 -2.93
CA MET A 37 -1.37 -6.99 -3.22
C MET A 37 -0.85 -6.30 -1.96
N ASP A 38 -0.44 -5.04 -2.08
CA ASP A 38 0.04 -4.23 -0.97
C ASP A 38 -1.06 -4.05 0.09
N ASP A 39 -0.66 -4.20 1.35
CA ASP A 39 -1.54 -4.22 2.52
C ASP A 39 -2.46 -3.00 2.61
N ILE A 40 -1.96 -1.81 2.29
CA ILE A 40 -2.74 -0.59 2.32
C ILE A 40 -3.80 -0.52 1.21
N LEU A 41 -3.51 -1.09 0.04
CA LEU A 41 -4.48 -1.19 -1.05
C LEU A 41 -5.56 -2.20 -0.70
N LEU A 42 -5.18 -3.35 -0.11
CA LEU A 42 -6.12 -4.33 0.42
C LEU A 42 -7.01 -3.72 1.51
N ALA A 43 -6.44 -3.02 2.49
CA ALA A 43 -7.17 -2.38 3.58
C ALA A 43 -8.19 -1.36 3.05
N SER A 44 -7.79 -0.56 2.07
CA SER A 44 -8.66 0.43 1.42
C SER A 44 -9.85 -0.23 0.69
N LEU A 45 -9.60 -1.32 -0.04
CA LEU A 45 -10.65 -2.07 -0.74
C LEU A 45 -11.61 -2.76 0.23
N ILE A 46 -11.08 -3.37 1.31
CA ILE A 46 -11.88 -4.00 2.36
C ILE A 46 -12.77 -2.96 3.06
N ALA A 47 -12.19 -1.83 3.48
CA ALA A 47 -12.94 -0.75 4.13
C ALA A 47 -14.04 -0.16 3.23
N GLY A 48 -13.81 -0.12 1.92
CA GLY A 48 -14.78 0.34 0.93
C GLY A 48 -15.84 -0.69 0.52
N SER A 49 -15.68 -1.96 0.90
CA SER A 49 -16.53 -3.08 0.46
C SER A 49 -17.93 -3.07 1.12
N ARG A 50 -18.83 -3.93 0.63
CA ARG A 50 -20.20 -4.04 1.17
C ARG A 50 -20.20 -4.58 2.60
N ASN A 51 -19.39 -5.61 2.86
CA ASN A 51 -19.26 -6.28 4.15
C ASN A 51 -17.76 -6.41 4.48
N PRO A 52 -17.13 -5.37 5.07
CA PRO A 52 -15.69 -5.42 5.37
C PRO A 52 -15.29 -6.60 6.28
N ALA A 53 -16.19 -7.03 7.17
CA ALA A 53 -15.95 -8.13 8.10
C ALA A 53 -15.79 -9.51 7.44
N ASP A 54 -16.16 -9.65 6.17
CA ASP A 54 -16.02 -10.91 5.42
C ASP A 54 -14.56 -11.14 4.95
N TRP A 55 -13.68 -10.14 5.13
CA TRP A 55 -12.32 -10.14 4.59
C TRP A 55 -11.29 -9.90 5.67
N ARG A 56 -10.12 -10.51 5.50
CA ARG A 56 -8.95 -10.25 6.34
C ARG A 56 -7.68 -10.25 5.51
N ILE A 57 -6.71 -9.44 5.93
CA ILE A 57 -5.34 -9.51 5.46
C ILE A 57 -4.60 -10.50 6.37
N ILE A 58 -3.76 -11.36 5.81
CA ILE A 58 -2.94 -12.30 6.59
C ILE A 58 -1.64 -11.62 7.03
N ASP A 59 -1.05 -12.08 8.14
CA ASP A 59 0.15 -11.46 8.72
C ASP A 59 1.42 -11.68 7.88
N ASP A 60 1.43 -12.73 7.05
CA ASP A 60 2.58 -13.06 6.21
C ASP A 60 2.72 -12.09 5.04
N SER A 61 3.83 -11.35 5.04
CA SER A 61 4.27 -10.57 3.89
C SER A 61 5.24 -11.35 3.00
N LEU A 62 5.21 -11.05 1.70
CA LEU A 62 6.20 -11.52 0.74
C LEU A 62 7.46 -10.63 0.72
N ARG A 63 7.33 -9.36 1.10
CA ARG A 63 8.36 -8.31 0.99
C ARG A 63 7.83 -6.97 1.49
N THR A 64 8.75 -6.07 1.83
CA THR A 64 8.45 -4.65 2.04
C THR A 64 8.83 -3.88 0.77
N GLU A 65 7.91 -3.07 0.24
CA GLU A 65 8.14 -2.28 -0.96
C GLU A 65 7.92 -0.78 -0.66
N PRO A 66 8.98 0.06 -0.69
CA PRO A 66 8.83 1.49 -0.46
C PRO A 66 8.23 2.18 -1.69
N TYR A 67 7.24 3.02 -1.48
CA TYR A 67 6.64 3.84 -2.54
C TYR A 67 7.41 5.15 -2.73
N GLY A 68 7.67 5.50 -3.99
CA GLY A 68 8.27 6.76 -4.38
C GLY A 68 7.51 7.43 -5.52
N LEU A 69 7.72 8.74 -5.70
CA LEU A 69 7.16 9.46 -6.84
C LEU A 69 7.94 9.10 -8.11
N ILE A 70 7.21 8.70 -9.14
CA ILE A 70 7.79 8.42 -10.46
C ILE A 70 7.96 9.75 -11.20
N ILE A 71 9.19 10.03 -11.64
CA ILE A 71 9.55 11.23 -12.42
C ILE A 71 10.32 10.82 -13.68
N ARG A 72 10.45 11.75 -14.64
CA ARG A 72 11.28 11.51 -15.83
C ARG A 72 12.74 11.27 -15.43
N LYS A 73 13.36 10.29 -16.07
CA LYS A 73 14.80 10.04 -15.92
C LYS A 73 15.61 11.18 -16.55
N GLY A 74 16.72 11.56 -15.92
CA GLY A 74 17.63 12.59 -16.45
C GLY A 74 17.25 14.02 -16.11
N ASP A 75 16.33 14.22 -15.14
CA ASP A 75 15.87 15.54 -14.69
C ASP A 75 16.27 15.78 -13.22
N PRO A 76 17.57 16.00 -12.93
CA PRO A 76 18.07 16.09 -11.56
C PRO A 76 17.58 17.35 -10.83
N GLU A 77 17.32 18.44 -11.53
CA GLU A 77 16.79 19.67 -10.94
C GLU A 77 15.35 19.47 -10.47
N PHE A 78 14.51 18.82 -11.27
CA PHE A 78 13.15 18.49 -10.85
C PHE A 78 13.15 17.49 -9.69
N LYS A 79 14.02 16.46 -9.72
CA LYS A 79 14.19 15.56 -8.58
C LYS A 79 14.55 16.32 -7.31
N ALA A 80 15.55 17.20 -7.36
CA ALA A 80 16.00 17.97 -6.20
C ALA A 80 14.88 18.86 -5.64
N LEU A 81 14.04 19.46 -6.49
CA LEU A 81 12.87 20.22 -6.07
C LEU A 81 11.84 19.34 -5.33
N VAL A 82 11.52 18.17 -5.89
CA VAL A 82 10.59 17.21 -5.29
C VAL A 82 11.12 16.73 -3.94
N ASP A 83 12.37 16.28 -3.88
CA ASP A 83 13.00 15.79 -2.65
C ASP A 83 13.02 16.88 -1.56
N LYS A 84 13.42 18.10 -1.91
CA LYS A 84 13.43 19.24 -0.97
C LYS A 84 12.04 19.51 -0.40
N THR A 85 11.01 19.42 -1.24
CA THR A 85 9.62 19.64 -0.83
C THR A 85 9.16 18.56 0.14
N LEU A 86 9.38 17.28 -0.21
CA LEU A 86 9.00 16.16 0.67
C LEU A 86 9.73 16.21 2.01
N VAL A 87 11.04 16.48 2.00
CA VAL A 87 11.84 16.61 3.23
C VAL A 87 11.35 17.77 4.09
N ALA A 88 10.96 18.90 3.50
CA ALA A 88 10.39 20.01 4.25
C ALA A 88 9.06 19.62 4.93
N MET A 89 8.16 18.93 4.21
CA MET A 89 6.89 18.43 4.74
C MET A 89 7.08 17.42 5.88
N MET A 90 8.10 16.55 5.76
CA MET A 90 8.44 15.58 6.81
C MET A 90 8.95 16.26 8.08
N LYS A 91 9.75 17.33 7.93
CA LYS A 91 10.34 18.09 9.05
C LYS A 91 9.37 19.02 9.75
N ASN A 92 8.44 19.61 9.00
CA ASN A 92 7.51 20.61 9.56
C ASN A 92 6.19 20.01 10.09
N GLY A 93 5.99 18.69 9.96
CA GLY A 93 4.80 18.01 10.48
C GLY A 93 3.67 17.81 9.47
N GLU A 94 3.75 18.42 8.29
CA GLU A 94 2.70 18.32 7.27
C GLU A 94 2.51 16.89 6.77
N PHE A 95 3.60 16.11 6.63
CA PHE A 95 3.51 14.71 6.24
C PHE A 95 2.68 13.90 7.25
N GLN A 96 2.92 14.10 8.54
CA GLN A 96 2.27 13.38 9.63
C GLN A 96 0.78 13.72 9.68
N GLU A 97 0.41 14.98 9.47
CA GLU A 97 -0.99 15.40 9.41
C GLU A 97 -1.72 14.83 8.18
N LEU A 98 -1.06 14.82 7.02
CA LEU A 98 -1.60 14.18 5.81
C LEU A 98 -1.76 12.67 5.99
N TYR A 99 -0.78 12.00 6.58
CA TYR A 99 -0.87 10.58 6.90
C TYR A 99 -2.05 10.32 7.84
N ALA A 100 -2.16 11.11 8.91
CA ALA A 100 -3.23 10.95 9.88
C ALA A 100 -4.61 11.10 9.25
N LYS A 101 -4.79 12.13 8.40
CA LYS A 101 -6.02 12.39 7.64
C LYS A 101 -6.48 11.19 6.82
N TRP A 102 -5.56 10.53 6.10
CA TRP A 102 -5.93 9.49 5.14
C TRP A 102 -5.95 8.07 5.71
N PHE A 103 -5.16 7.81 6.75
CA PHE A 103 -4.92 6.44 7.21
C PHE A 103 -5.41 6.14 8.62
N THR A 104 -5.60 7.17 9.46
CA THR A 104 -5.94 6.99 10.88
C THR A 104 -7.18 7.77 11.33
N ARG A 105 -7.78 8.53 10.42
CA ARG A 105 -9.01 9.30 10.65
C ARG A 105 -10.07 8.90 9.62
N PRO A 106 -11.36 9.16 9.89
CA PRO A 106 -12.41 8.92 8.90
C PRO A 106 -12.19 9.70 7.60
N ILE A 107 -12.31 9.00 6.46
CA ILE A 107 -12.15 9.57 5.12
C ILE A 107 -13.48 9.59 4.35
N PRO A 108 -13.74 10.63 3.54
CA PRO A 108 -14.92 10.68 2.68
C PRO A 108 -14.84 9.65 1.52
N PRO A 109 -15.98 9.28 0.91
CA PRO A 109 -17.34 9.73 1.21
C PRO A 109 -18.06 8.85 2.25
N LYS A 110 -17.54 7.66 2.55
CA LYS A 110 -18.20 6.68 3.44
C LYS A 110 -17.87 6.85 4.92
N ASN A 111 -17.03 7.83 5.26
CA ASN A 111 -16.56 8.08 6.63
C ASN A 111 -15.89 6.85 7.27
N VAL A 112 -15.19 6.06 6.46
CA VAL A 112 -14.46 4.87 6.91
C VAL A 112 -13.11 5.26 7.46
N ASN A 113 -12.62 4.56 8.48
CA ASN A 113 -11.26 4.73 8.99
C ASN A 113 -10.47 3.45 8.70
N LEU A 114 -9.31 3.59 8.06
CA LEU A 114 -8.45 2.44 7.74
C LEU A 114 -7.73 1.91 8.98
N ASN A 115 -7.63 2.72 10.05
CA ASN A 115 -6.90 2.38 11.29
C ASN A 115 -5.49 1.85 11.00
N PHE A 116 -4.79 2.50 10.07
CA PHE A 116 -3.52 2.04 9.54
C PHE A 116 -2.40 2.97 10.05
N PRO A 117 -1.74 2.64 11.19
CA PRO A 117 -0.65 3.46 11.72
C PRO A 117 0.63 3.29 10.90
N MET A 118 1.49 4.31 10.92
CA MET A 118 2.80 4.22 10.26
C MET A 118 3.62 3.04 10.80
N THR A 119 4.10 2.20 9.88
CA THR A 119 4.99 1.08 10.18
C THR A 119 6.36 1.60 10.63
N ALA A 120 7.16 0.75 11.30
CA ALA A 120 8.52 1.14 11.71
C ALA A 120 9.42 1.54 10.52
N PRO A 121 9.41 0.82 9.37
CA PRO A 121 10.17 1.24 8.19
C PRO A 121 9.74 2.61 7.65
N LEU A 122 8.44 2.91 7.64
CA LEU A 122 7.95 4.21 7.20
C LEU A 122 8.39 5.34 8.14
N LYS A 123 8.33 5.11 9.46
CA LYS A 123 8.83 6.08 10.45
C LYS A 123 10.31 6.36 10.27
N ASP A 124 11.11 5.32 10.00
CA ASP A 124 12.54 5.48 9.72
C ASP A 124 12.79 6.24 8.42
N ALA A 125 12.08 5.92 7.34
CA ALA A 125 12.20 6.63 6.06
C ALA A 125 11.86 8.13 6.16
N ILE A 126 10.92 8.50 7.04
CA ILE A 126 10.58 9.91 7.32
C ILE A 126 11.69 10.61 8.12
N ALA A 127 12.27 9.91 9.11
CA ALA A 127 13.37 10.43 9.92
C ALA A 127 14.68 10.53 9.13
N ASN A 128 14.90 9.59 8.20
CA ASN A 128 16.11 9.41 7.41
C ASN A 128 15.79 9.29 5.89
N PRO A 129 15.31 10.36 5.23
CA PRO A 129 14.93 10.31 3.81
C PRO A 129 16.12 9.94 2.92
N ASN A 130 15.89 9.04 1.96
CA ASN A 130 16.96 8.50 1.10
C ASN A 130 16.45 8.04 -0.28
N ASP A 131 17.38 7.77 -1.19
CA ASP A 131 17.13 7.29 -2.57
C ASP A 131 17.28 5.76 -2.75
N LYS A 132 17.45 5.01 -1.65
CA LYS A 132 17.81 3.58 -1.66
C LYS A 132 16.66 2.65 -1.25
N GLY A 133 15.60 3.18 -0.63
CA GLY A 133 14.45 2.40 -0.15
C GLY A 133 14.54 2.04 1.33
N VAL A 134 13.90 0.92 1.71
CA VAL A 134 13.84 0.35 3.07
C VAL A 134 14.49 -1.02 3.12
#